data_AF-A0A1H4R6G7-F1
#
_entry.id   AF-A0A1H4R6G7-F1
#
_cell.length_a   1.000
_cell.length_b   1.000
_cell.length_c   1.000
_cell.angle_alpha   90.00
_cell.angle_beta   90.00
_cell.angle_gamma   90.00
#
_symmetry.space_group_name_H-M   'P 1'
#
loop_
_entity.id
_entity.type
_entity.pdbx_description
1 polymer ?
#
loop_
_entity_poly.entity_id
_entity_poly.type
_entity_poly.pdbx_seq_one_letter_code
_entity_poly.pdbx_strand_id
1 'polypeptide(L)'
;MSDLLRKAFALGLGITAASKEKVQQFVDEMVLKGELGKNESRDVVNDLISKGEEQRLELKRLVHEQVKKVLAELDVATKQDLRELEQKINPPGPTTL
;
A
#
# COMPACT_ATOMS: atom_id res chain seq x y z
N MET A 1 -7.39 -9.26 -20.23
CA MET A 1 -7.85 -8.19 -19.32
C MET A 1 -8.37 -8.75 -18.00
N SER A 2 -9.36 -9.66 -18.00
CA SER A 2 -9.91 -10.29 -16.78
C SER A 2 -8.88 -11.04 -15.92
N ASP A 3 -7.96 -11.77 -16.54
CA ASP A 3 -6.92 -12.52 -15.83
C ASP A 3 -5.95 -11.63 -15.04
N LEU A 4 -5.59 -10.46 -15.59
CA LEU A 4 -4.68 -9.53 -14.93
C LEU A 4 -5.32 -8.89 -13.69
N LEU A 5 -6.61 -8.53 -13.79
CA LEU A 5 -7.39 -8.05 -12.65
C LEU A 5 -7.55 -9.15 -11.59
N ARG A 6 -7.82 -10.39 -12.00
CA ARG A 6 -7.95 -11.53 -11.09
C ARG A 6 -6.63 -11.83 -10.37
N LYS A 7 -5.50 -11.76 -11.07
CA LYS A 7 -4.15 -11.90 -10.49
C LYS A 7 -3.82 -10.74 -9.55
N ALA A 8 -4.14 -9.50 -9.92
CA ALA A 8 -3.95 -8.34 -9.06
C ALA A 8 -4.80 -8.45 -7.77
N PHE A 9 -6.04 -8.94 -7.89
CA PHE A 9 -6.91 -9.17 -6.74
C PHE A 9 -6.40 -10.31 -5.85
N ALA A 10 -5.97 -11.43 -6.44
CA ALA A 10 -5.39 -12.55 -5.70
C ALA A 10 -4.08 -12.18 -4.99
N LEU A 11 -3.22 -11.39 -5.64
CA LEU A 11 -2.01 -10.81 -5.03
C LEU A 11 -2.35 -9.85 -3.89
N GLY A 12 -3.35 -8.98 -4.10
CA GLY A 12 -3.86 -8.08 -3.06
C GLY A 12 -4.37 -8.84 -1.84
N LEU A 13 -5.12 -9.92 -2.05
CA LEU A 13 -5.62 -10.79 -0.98
C LEU A 13 -4.49 -11.54 -0.27
N GLY A 14 -3.48 -12.03 -1.00
CA GLY A 14 -2.32 -12.72 -0.44
C GLY A 14 -1.45 -11.82 0.45
N ILE A 15 -1.23 -10.56 0.05
CA ILE A 15 -0.50 -9.58 0.86
C ILE A 15 -1.28 -9.21 2.13
N THR A 16 -2.62 -9.15 2.08
CA THR A 16 -3.44 -8.95 3.29
C THR A 16 -3.57 -10.18 4.17
N ALA A 17 -3.34 -11.39 3.64
CA ALA A 17 -3.43 -12.64 4.41
C ALA A 17 -2.24 -12.85 5.35
N ALA A 18 -1.11 -12.19 5.11
CA ALA A 18 0.04 -12.16 6.01
C ALA A 18 -0.26 -11.27 7.23
N SER A 19 -0.98 -11.83 8.22
CA SER A 19 -1.26 -11.18 9.50
C SER A 19 -0.18 -11.48 10.54
N LYS A 20 -0.15 -10.68 11.62
CA LYS A 20 0.71 -10.94 12.79
C LYS A 20 0.53 -12.36 13.34
N GLU A 21 -0.71 -12.84 13.50
CA GLU A 21 -0.97 -14.24 13.88
C GLU A 21 -0.32 -15.25 12.92
N LYS A 22 -0.38 -15.01 11.61
CA LYS A 22 0.19 -15.94 10.62
C LYS A 22 1.71 -15.95 10.65
N VAL A 23 2.34 -14.80 10.84
CA VAL A 23 3.79 -14.70 11.04
C VAL A 23 4.20 -15.41 12.33
N GLN A 24 3.46 -15.20 13.42
CA GLN A 24 3.71 -15.88 14.70
C GLN A 24 3.60 -17.40 14.55
N GLN A 25 2.53 -17.91 13.93
CA GLN A 25 2.36 -19.35 13.67
C GLN A 25 3.51 -19.93 12.86
N PHE A 26 3.91 -19.25 11.79
CA PHE A 26 5.00 -19.71 10.94
C PHE A 26 6.33 -19.79 11.69
N VAL A 27 6.65 -18.77 12.50
CA VAL A 27 7.87 -18.79 13.32
C VAL A 27 7.80 -19.84 14.43
N ASP A 28 6.65 -20.01 15.07
CA ASP A 28 6.45 -21.04 16.08
C ASP A 28 6.63 -22.45 15.51
N GLU A 29 6.20 -22.71 14.27
CA GLU A 29 6.46 -23.96 13.56
C GLU A 29 7.96 -24.21 13.32
N MET A 30 8.73 -23.17 12.97
CA MET A 30 10.19 -23.29 12.82
C MET A 30 10.88 -23.61 14.15
N VAL A 31 10.40 -23.03 15.26
CA VAL A 31 10.89 -23.37 16.60
C VAL A 31 10.59 -24.82 16.93
N LEU A 32 9.38 -25.31 16.62
CA LEU A 32 9.00 -26.71 16.87
C LEU A 32 9.85 -27.70 16.06
N LYS A 33 10.23 -27.33 14.83
CA LYS A 33 11.13 -28.13 13.99
C LYS A 33 12.59 -28.07 14.42
N GLY A 34 12.93 -27.22 15.40
CA GLY A 34 14.30 -26.99 15.84
C GLY A 34 15.12 -26.14 14.86
N GLU A 35 14.48 -25.54 13.85
CA GLU A 35 15.11 -24.66 12.86
C GLU A 35 15.39 -23.27 13.43
N LEU A 36 14.71 -22.91 14.53
CA LEU A 36 14.87 -21.61 15.19
C LEU A 36 14.91 -21.75 16.72
N GLY A 37 15.82 -21.02 17.37
CA GLY A 37 15.90 -20.99 18.82
C GLY A 37 14.69 -20.28 19.45
N LYS A 38 14.14 -20.85 20.52
CA LYS A 38 13.00 -20.25 21.24
C LYS A 38 13.29 -18.84 21.80
N ASN A 39 14.55 -18.56 22.10
CA ASN A 39 14.99 -17.25 22.60
C ASN A 39 15.05 -16.20 21.50
N GLU A 40 15.18 -16.60 20.23
CA GLU A 40 15.34 -15.70 19.08
C GLU A 40 14.02 -15.50 18.31
N SER A 41 13.03 -16.37 18.55
CA SER A 41 11.76 -16.37 17.79
C SER A 41 10.98 -15.06 17.89
N ARG A 42 10.98 -14.42 19.06
CA ARG A 42 10.33 -13.12 19.26
C ARG A 42 10.93 -12.02 18.42
N ASP A 43 12.26 -11.98 18.35
CA ASP A 43 12.96 -10.95 17.58
C ASP A 43 12.70 -11.16 16.09
N VAL A 44 12.75 -12.40 15.62
CA VAL A 44 12.42 -12.74 14.22
C VAL A 44 10.99 -12.36 13.86
N VAL A 45 10.00 -12.63 14.72
CA VAL A 45 8.61 -12.21 14.47
C VAL A 45 8.50 -10.69 14.35
N ASN A 46 9.10 -9.95 15.27
CA ASN A 46 9.06 -8.49 15.26
C ASN A 46 9.74 -7.92 14.01
N ASP A 47 10.88 -8.48 13.62
CA ASP A 47 11.64 -8.07 12.44
C ASP A 47 10.85 -8.31 11.15
N LEU A 48 10.20 -9.48 11.02
CA LEU A 48 9.35 -9.81 9.88
C LEU A 48 8.15 -8.88 9.77
N ILE A 49 7.49 -8.56 10.90
CA ILE A 49 6.37 -7.63 10.91
C ILE A 49 6.83 -6.23 10.49
N SER A 50 7.91 -5.72 11.10
CA SER A 50 8.42 -4.39 10.82
C SER A 50 8.81 -4.23 9.35
N LYS A 51 9.57 -5.19 8.80
CA LYS A 51 9.97 -5.19 7.39
C LYS A 51 8.77 -5.32 6.46
N GLY A 52 7.78 -6.13 6.82
CA GLY A 52 6.53 -6.27 6.07
C GLY A 52 5.73 -4.95 6.01
N GLU A 53 5.67 -4.21 7.11
CA GLU A 53 5.02 -2.89 7.16
C GLU A 53 5.73 -1.86 6.28
N GLU A 54 7.06 -1.81 6.34
CA GLU A 54 7.89 -0.91 5.52
C GLU A 54 7.70 -1.20 4.02
N GLN A 55 7.80 -2.47 3.61
CA GLN A 55 7.59 -2.89 2.22
C GLN A 55 6.18 -2.59 1.73
N ARG A 56 5.17 -2.73 2.59
CA ARG A 56 3.78 -2.41 2.23
C ARG A 56 3.60 -0.91 1.97
N LEU A 57 4.28 -0.07 2.74
CA LEU A 57 4.28 1.38 2.57
C LEU A 57 4.96 1.79 1.26
N GLU A 58 6.12 1.20 0.97
CA GLU A 58 6.84 1.43 -0.28
C GLU A 58 6.02 0.98 -1.49
N LEU A 59 5.43 -0.23 -1.45
CA LEU A 59 4.56 -0.73 -2.51
C LEU A 59 3.37 0.20 -2.76
N LYS A 60 2.72 0.69 -1.69
CA LYS A 60 1.61 1.64 -1.80
C LYS A 60 2.06 2.93 -2.50
N ARG A 61 3.25 3.43 -2.19
CA ARG A 61 3.84 4.60 -2.85
C ARG A 61 4.07 4.33 -4.34
N LEU A 62 4.70 3.22 -4.68
CA LEU A 62 4.98 2.85 -6.08
C LEU A 62 3.70 2.71 -6.91
N VAL A 63 2.68 2.03 -6.37
CA VAL A 63 1.38 1.89 -7.03
C VAL A 63 0.73 3.25 -7.24
N HIS A 64 0.73 4.11 -6.22
CA HIS A 64 0.14 5.45 -6.31
C HIS A 64 0.81 6.31 -7.38
N GLU A 65 2.15 6.31 -7.42
CA GLU A 65 2.92 7.05 -8.42
C GLU A 65 2.67 6.51 -9.83
N GLN A 66 2.62 5.19 -10.00
CA GLN A 66 2.34 4.58 -11.31
C GLN A 66 0.92 4.89 -11.78
N VAL A 67 -0.08 4.86 -10.90
CA VAL A 67 -1.46 5.23 -11.23
C VAL A 67 -1.54 6.70 -11.64
N LYS A 68 -0.92 7.61 -10.87
CA LYS A 68 -0.85 9.03 -11.22
C LYS A 68 -0.23 9.24 -12.61
N LYS A 69 0.88 8.56 -12.91
CA LYS A 69 1.55 8.67 -14.20
C LYS A 69 0.64 8.26 -15.35
N VAL A 70 -0.05 7.12 -15.23
CA VAL A 70 -1.01 6.64 -16.23
C VAL A 70 -2.16 7.62 -16.42
N LEU A 71 -2.71 8.17 -15.33
CA LEU A 71 -3.80 9.16 -15.43
C LEU A 71 -3.33 10.44 -16.15
N ALA A 72 -2.11 10.90 -15.89
CA ALA A 72 -1.53 12.04 -16.58
C ALA A 72 -1.29 11.75 -18.07
N GLU A 73 -0.80 10.57 -18.43
CA GLU A 73 -0.61 10.14 -19.83
C GLU A 73 -1.93 10.03 -20.61
N LEU A 74 -3.04 9.83 -19.91
CA LEU A 74 -4.40 9.78 -20.49
C LEU A 74 -5.11 11.14 -20.44
N ASP A 75 -4.40 12.22 -20.12
CA ASP A 75 -4.94 13.58 -19.99
C ASP A 75 -6.15 13.67 -19.02
N VAL A 76 -6.17 12.83 -17.99
CA VAL A 76 -7.25 12.84 -16.99
C VAL A 76 -7.05 14.01 -16.03
N ALA A 77 -7.97 14.97 -16.08
CA ALA A 77 -7.95 16.13 -15.19
C ALA A 77 -8.04 15.73 -13.71
N THR A 78 -7.16 16.31 -12.90
CA THR A 78 -7.15 16.12 -11.46
C THR A 78 -8.17 17.04 -10.78
N LYS A 79 -8.50 16.75 -9.52
CA LYS A 79 -9.31 17.66 -8.70
C LYS A 79 -8.69 19.04 -8.53
N GLN A 80 -7.36 19.14 -8.60
CA GLN A 80 -6.66 20.42 -8.50
C GLN A 80 -6.90 21.25 -9.75
N ASP A 81 -6.75 20.63 -10.93
CA ASP A 81 -7.01 21.29 -12.21
C ASP A 81 -8.45 21.82 -12.27
N LEU A 82 -9.40 21.05 -11.73
CA LEU A 82 -10.80 21.46 -11.64
C LEU A 82 -11.03 22.66 -10.72
N ARG A 83 -10.36 22.70 -9.56
CA ARG A 83 -10.42 23.85 -8.63
C ARG A 83 -9.80 25.11 -9.21
N GLU A 84 -8.68 24.98 -9.91
CA GLU A 84 -8.04 26.10 -10.59
C GLU A 84 -8.92 26.65 -11.71
N LEU A 85 -9.61 25.76 -12.43
CA LEU A 85 -10.60 26.15 -13.42
C LEU A 85 -11.81 26.87 -12.79
N GLU A 86 -12.32 26.36 -11.66
CA GLU A 86 -13.43 26.97 -10.92
C GLU A 86 -13.08 28.39 -10.44
N GLN A 87 -11.87 28.60 -9.91
CA GLN A 87 -11.41 29.94 -9.49
C GLN A 87 -11.28 30.93 -10.66
N LYS A 88 -10.94 30.44 -11.86
CA LYS A 88 -10.88 31.29 -13.07
C LYS A 88 -12.26 31.67 -13.58
N ILE A 89 -13.22 30.74 -13.51
CA ILE A 89 -14.60 30.95 -14.01
C ILE A 89 -15.42 31.78 -13.02
N ASN A 90 -15.22 31.56 -11.72
CA ASN A 90 -15.91 32.27 -10.64
C ASN A 90 -14.89 32.80 -9.63
N PRO A 91 -14.16 33.89 -9.96
CA PRO A 91 -13.21 34.47 -9.05
C PRO A 91 -13.93 34.90 -7.77
N PRO A 92 -13.37 34.61 -6.58
CA PRO A 92 -13.98 35.07 -5.33
C PRO A 92 -14.14 36.59 -5.39
N GLY A 93 -15.38 37.06 -5.17
CA GLY A 93 -15.69 38.49 -5.20
C GLY A 93 -14.80 39.29 -4.24
N PRO A 94 -14.66 40.61 -4.43
CA PRO A 94 -13.80 41.43 -3.59
C PRO A 94 -14.19 41.22 -2.13
N THR A 95 -13.22 40.84 -1.30
CA THR A 95 -13.39 40.79 0.15
C THR A 95 -13.66 42.22 0.62
N THR A 96 -14.93 42.54 0.82
CA THR A 96 -15.36 43.79 1.45
C THR A 96 -14.89 43.76 2.91
N LEU A 97 -13.81 44.49 3.18
CA LEU A 97 -13.44 44.93 4.53
C LEU A 97 -14.25 46.18 4.89
#